data_AF-L1J1Y5-F1
#
_entry.id   AF-L1J1Y5-F1
#
_cell.length_a   1.000
_cell.length_b   1.000
_cell.length_c   1.000
_cell.angle_alpha   90.00
_cell.angle_beta   90.00
_cell.angle_gamma   90.00
#
_symmetry.space_group_name_H-M   'P 1'
#
loop_
_entity.id
_entity.type
_entity.pdbx_description
1 polymer ?
#
loop_
_entity_poly.entity_id
_entity_poly.type
_entity_poly.pdbx_seq_one_letter_code
_entity_poly.pdbx_strand_id
1 'polypeptide(L)'
;MSMKASLVFARNQGSPEVRDLTFSTVMRGSTGETGIKVVRDPKTGLWMISYISESGPVAFYDSVSSGDYLFEVDFIHTAGLDQTGVEQLLRGPPFSQVVLGVKSSLARTSAPSERDALSDKDTAISTTKQAVPEKTGYVISEATKVEAPPEVNESLFDVMSWSTDDVCIWLKKRGFEDEEEAFQANDVDGRILLRICEHDLFSIGVHAVGTRVRLGKEIEQLKRIACKPRTRELRVLNYPQKLLGMFTLSWTRTIELVEIEEAKLITKSSSKVEWTMVNTQIAVVSAVAFIFAWNMFYHASYSCFCDPSGIDCWCLQGFDMQNKETGSILYCFSAVAAFCFMWAALLAVLHIMIINEMSDKLEVQYMVAICSMKLSKDVPGIFLVLGAAFLNVPIFTYGIFNEWFGLRFILTNSSVIGQFTSGFCYFALICVGLLLLWGYYNRVPHFVGVVYQAKVAAYQQDVAQMSKSKRQNRQTSQSEVMKETEMFRASEMRPSSGRSSEKVFAA
;
A
#
# COMPACT_ATOMS: atom_id res chain seq x y z
N MET A 1 -17.84 3.18 -11.24
CA MET A 1 -18.80 2.07 -11.00
C MET A 1 -19.36 1.43 -12.28
N SER A 2 -19.43 2.12 -13.43
CA SER A 2 -20.00 1.58 -14.67
C SER A 2 -19.17 0.45 -15.36
N MET A 3 -17.83 0.49 -15.33
CA MET A 3 -16.97 -0.50 -16.02
C MET A 3 -17.04 -1.95 -15.48
N LYS A 4 -17.21 -2.15 -14.16
CA LYS A 4 -17.30 -3.50 -13.58
C LYS A 4 -18.60 -4.22 -13.98
N ALA A 5 -19.67 -3.49 -14.28
CA ALA A 5 -20.94 -4.07 -14.68
C ALA A 5 -20.89 -4.63 -16.11
N SER A 6 -20.19 -3.95 -17.03
CA SER A 6 -20.02 -4.42 -18.43
C SER A 6 -19.16 -5.69 -18.52
N LEU A 7 -18.12 -5.81 -17.68
CA LEU A 7 -17.27 -7.01 -17.59
C LEU A 7 -18.05 -8.26 -17.16
N VAL A 8 -19.06 -8.10 -16.28
CA VAL A 8 -19.93 -9.21 -15.86
C VAL A 8 -20.97 -9.54 -16.95
N PHE A 9 -21.42 -8.54 -17.70
CA PHE A 9 -22.45 -8.71 -18.73
C PHE A 9 -21.94 -9.44 -19.98
N ALA A 10 -20.73 -9.13 -20.47
CA ALA A 10 -20.11 -9.82 -21.61
C ALA A 10 -19.84 -11.31 -21.32
N ARG A 11 -19.47 -11.63 -20.07
CA ARG A 11 -19.20 -13.02 -19.64
C ARG A 11 -20.45 -13.92 -19.64
N ASN A 12 -21.64 -13.33 -19.57
CA ASN A 12 -22.91 -14.06 -19.47
C ASN A 12 -23.58 -14.38 -20.82
N GLN A 13 -23.06 -13.91 -21.96
CA GLN A 13 -23.69 -14.15 -23.28
C GLN A 13 -23.32 -15.47 -23.97
N GLY A 14 -22.73 -16.44 -23.28
CA GLY A 14 -22.79 -17.86 -23.67
C GLY A 14 -22.02 -18.31 -24.91
N SER A 15 -21.28 -17.44 -25.61
CA SER A 15 -20.36 -17.90 -26.67
C SER A 15 -19.19 -18.68 -26.05
N PRO A 16 -18.94 -19.94 -26.44
CA PRO A 16 -17.86 -20.76 -25.90
C PRO A 16 -16.47 -20.16 -26.13
N GLU A 17 -16.30 -19.27 -27.12
CA GLU A 17 -15.01 -18.63 -27.42
C GLU A 17 -14.58 -17.58 -26.38
N VAL A 18 -15.51 -16.99 -25.62
CA VAL A 18 -15.24 -15.89 -24.68
C VAL A 18 -14.64 -16.40 -23.36
N ARG A 19 -14.75 -17.70 -23.06
CA ARG A 19 -14.35 -18.25 -21.75
C ARG A 19 -12.85 -18.23 -21.48
N ASP A 20 -12.03 -18.14 -22.52
CA ASP A 20 -10.57 -18.20 -22.43
C ASP A 20 -9.88 -16.84 -22.60
N LEU A 21 -10.65 -15.74 -22.62
CA LEU A 21 -10.09 -14.40 -22.77
C LEU A 21 -9.56 -13.87 -21.44
N THR A 22 -8.30 -13.42 -21.46
CA THR A 22 -7.69 -12.65 -20.38
C THR A 22 -7.86 -11.17 -20.70
N PHE A 23 -8.40 -10.40 -19.76
CA PHE A 23 -8.62 -8.96 -19.94
C PHE A 23 -7.54 -8.17 -19.20
N SER A 24 -6.84 -7.30 -19.93
CA SER A 24 -5.76 -6.47 -19.40
C SER A 24 -6.07 -5.00 -19.66
N THR A 25 -6.05 -4.17 -18.61
CA THR A 25 -6.27 -2.73 -18.74
C THR A 25 -4.94 -1.99 -18.83
N VAL A 26 -4.69 -1.35 -19.96
CA VAL A 26 -3.43 -0.65 -20.26
C VAL A 26 -3.70 0.86 -20.34
N MET A 27 -2.84 1.67 -19.73
CA MET A 27 -2.83 3.12 -19.93
C MET A 27 -2.11 3.48 -21.22
N ARG A 28 -2.68 4.32 -22.08
CA ARG A 28 -2.00 4.83 -23.28
C ARG A 28 -0.94 5.88 -22.90
N GLY A 29 0.13 5.97 -23.69
CA GLY A 29 1.20 6.94 -23.49
C GLY A 29 0.79 8.37 -23.86
N SER A 30 1.75 9.30 -23.77
CA SER A 30 1.54 10.71 -24.14
C SER A 30 1.21 10.92 -25.61
N THR A 31 1.61 9.99 -26.48
CA THR A 31 1.27 9.97 -27.92
C THR A 31 -0.07 9.30 -28.21
N GLY A 32 -0.76 8.77 -27.20
CA GLY A 32 -1.98 7.97 -27.38
C GLY A 32 -1.73 6.53 -27.86
N GLU A 33 -0.46 6.13 -27.95
CA GLU A 33 -0.05 4.77 -28.33
C GLU A 33 -0.01 3.86 -27.11
N THR A 34 -0.42 2.60 -27.29
CA THR A 34 -0.25 1.55 -26.27
C THR A 34 1.16 0.97 -26.27
N GLY A 35 1.88 1.08 -27.38
CA GLY A 35 3.12 0.35 -27.61
C GLY A 35 2.91 -1.10 -28.08
N ILE A 36 1.68 -1.50 -28.42
CA ILE A 36 1.39 -2.78 -29.08
C ILE A 36 1.25 -2.57 -30.58
N LYS A 37 2.00 -3.37 -31.33
CA LYS A 37 1.81 -3.57 -32.77
C LYS A 37 1.12 -4.92 -32.98
N VAL A 38 0.01 -4.91 -33.71
CA VAL A 38 -0.70 -6.13 -34.12
C VAL A 38 -0.52 -6.38 -35.60
N VAL A 39 -0.43 -7.65 -35.98
CA VAL A 39 -0.32 -8.14 -37.34
C VAL A 39 -1.42 -9.17 -37.57
N ARG A 40 -2.04 -9.14 -38.75
CA ARG A 40 -3.06 -10.12 -39.08
C ARG A 40 -2.41 -11.46 -39.44
N ASP A 41 -2.71 -12.51 -38.70
CA ASP A 41 -2.22 -13.85 -39.01
C ASP A 41 -2.92 -14.36 -40.28
N PRO A 42 -2.18 -14.66 -41.38
CA PRO A 42 -2.77 -15.08 -42.63
C PRO A 42 -3.49 -16.44 -42.54
N LYS A 43 -3.19 -17.26 -41.53
CA LYS A 43 -3.80 -18.59 -41.37
C LYS A 43 -5.15 -18.52 -40.67
N THR A 44 -5.22 -17.76 -39.59
CA THR A 44 -6.43 -17.66 -38.75
C THR A 44 -7.30 -16.46 -39.11
N GLY A 45 -6.74 -15.46 -39.77
CA GLY A 45 -7.40 -14.17 -40.04
C GLY A 45 -7.54 -13.28 -38.80
N LEU A 46 -7.04 -13.72 -37.64
CA LEU A 46 -7.07 -13.01 -36.36
C LEU A 46 -5.89 -12.04 -36.23
N TRP A 47 -6.04 -11.05 -35.36
CA TRP A 47 -4.96 -10.13 -35.03
C TRP A 47 -4.05 -10.75 -33.96
N MET A 48 -2.77 -10.88 -34.26
CA MET A 48 -1.74 -11.38 -33.35
C MET A 48 -0.84 -10.21 -32.93
N ILE A 49 -0.48 -10.14 -31.65
CA ILE A 49 0.46 -9.16 -31.13
C ILE A 49 1.85 -9.54 -31.65
N SER A 50 2.39 -8.78 -32.58
CA SER A 50 3.70 -9.08 -33.17
C SER A 50 4.86 -8.49 -32.38
N TYR A 51 4.61 -7.34 -31.74
CA TYR A 51 5.64 -6.58 -31.04
C TYR A 51 5.03 -5.75 -29.91
N ILE A 52 5.73 -5.76 -28.77
CA ILE A 52 5.46 -4.91 -27.61
C ILE A 52 6.70 -4.03 -27.44
N SER A 53 6.51 -2.71 -27.49
CA SER A 53 7.58 -1.75 -27.29
C SER A 53 8.07 -1.82 -25.84
N GLU A 54 9.36 -2.07 -25.61
CA GLU A 54 9.98 -2.14 -24.27
C GLU A 54 9.84 -0.83 -23.47
N SER A 55 9.79 0.31 -24.18
CA SER A 55 9.54 1.63 -23.61
C SER A 55 8.06 2.03 -23.58
N GLY A 56 7.18 1.18 -24.14
CA GLY A 56 5.75 1.44 -24.25
C GLY A 56 5.01 1.13 -22.96
N PRO A 57 3.84 1.75 -22.70
CA PRO A 57 3.05 1.48 -21.50
C PRO A 57 2.68 0.01 -21.29
N VAL A 58 2.58 -0.79 -22.37
CA VAL A 58 2.25 -2.22 -22.29
C VAL A 58 3.38 -3.07 -21.72
N ALA A 59 4.65 -2.64 -21.82
CA ALA A 59 5.78 -3.41 -21.31
C ALA A 59 5.72 -3.66 -19.79
N PHE A 60 4.89 -2.92 -19.07
CA PHE A 60 4.69 -3.08 -17.62
C PHE A 60 3.57 -4.07 -17.26
N TYR A 61 2.98 -4.77 -18.23
CA TYR A 61 1.85 -5.69 -18.03
C TYR A 61 2.19 -7.12 -18.46
N ASP A 62 2.41 -8.01 -17.49
CA ASP A 62 2.81 -9.42 -17.71
C ASP A 62 1.76 -10.30 -18.40
N SER A 63 0.53 -9.81 -18.49
CA SER A 63 -0.62 -10.56 -19.04
C SER A 63 -0.73 -10.48 -20.56
N VAL A 64 0.13 -9.69 -21.22
CA VAL A 64 0.13 -9.50 -22.67
C VAL A 64 1.52 -9.82 -23.19
N SER A 65 1.65 -10.86 -24.00
CA SER A 65 2.91 -11.28 -24.61
C SER A 65 2.88 -11.12 -26.13
N SER A 66 4.06 -10.96 -26.74
CA SER A 66 4.19 -11.14 -28.19
C SER A 66 3.80 -12.57 -28.57
N GLY A 67 2.99 -12.72 -29.60
CA GLY A 67 2.39 -13.97 -30.06
C GLY A 67 0.97 -14.23 -29.57
N ASP A 68 0.45 -13.45 -28.61
CA ASP A 68 -0.94 -13.60 -28.17
C ASP A 68 -1.93 -13.05 -29.21
N TYR A 69 -3.12 -13.62 -29.27
CA TYR A 69 -4.18 -13.18 -30.19
C TYR A 69 -5.07 -12.14 -29.52
N LEU A 70 -5.29 -11.03 -30.22
CA LEU A 70 -6.14 -9.92 -29.77
C LEU A 70 -7.57 -10.11 -30.30
N PHE A 71 -8.54 -10.18 -29.39
CA PHE A 71 -9.96 -10.38 -29.71
C PHE A 71 -10.77 -9.10 -29.54
N GLU A 72 -10.50 -8.33 -28.49
CA GLU A 72 -11.24 -7.11 -28.14
C GLU A 72 -10.32 -5.95 -27.78
N VAL A 73 -10.73 -4.75 -28.18
CA VAL A 73 -10.12 -3.47 -27.76
C VAL A 73 -11.26 -2.57 -27.30
N ASP A 74 -11.25 -2.15 -26.03
CA ASP A 74 -12.31 -1.34 -25.41
C ASP A 74 -13.71 -1.97 -25.53
N PHE A 75 -13.79 -3.29 -25.41
CA PHE A 75 -15.01 -4.09 -25.59
C PHE A 75 -15.63 -3.99 -27.00
N ILE A 76 -14.88 -3.44 -27.95
CA ILE A 76 -15.21 -3.47 -29.37
C ILE A 76 -14.46 -4.64 -29.97
N HIS A 77 -15.21 -5.54 -30.62
CA HIS A 77 -14.63 -6.67 -31.34
C HIS A 77 -13.65 -6.15 -32.39
N THR A 78 -12.50 -6.82 -32.53
CA THR A 78 -11.45 -6.44 -33.50
C THR A 78 -11.90 -6.45 -34.97
N ALA A 79 -13.15 -6.80 -35.25
CA ALA A 79 -13.77 -6.64 -36.56
C ALA A 79 -13.81 -5.16 -37.03
N GLY A 80 -13.74 -4.20 -36.10
CA GLY A 80 -13.64 -2.77 -36.38
C GLY A 80 -12.22 -2.25 -36.65
N LEU A 81 -11.19 -3.09 -36.53
CA LEU A 81 -9.84 -2.76 -36.98
C LEU A 81 -9.77 -2.77 -38.51
N ASP A 82 -8.83 -2.03 -39.09
CA ASP A 82 -8.73 -1.88 -40.54
C ASP A 82 -8.37 -3.23 -41.17
N GLN A 83 -9.35 -3.86 -41.83
CA GLN A 83 -9.20 -5.19 -42.40
C GLN A 83 -8.23 -5.22 -43.59
N THR A 84 -7.88 -4.07 -44.15
CA THR A 84 -6.96 -3.93 -45.28
C THR A 84 -5.49 -3.83 -44.87
N GLY A 85 -5.22 -3.52 -43.60
CA GLY A 85 -3.87 -3.41 -43.05
C GLY A 85 -3.25 -4.77 -42.71
N VAL A 86 -1.98 -4.95 -43.08
CA VAL A 86 -1.17 -6.10 -42.61
C VAL A 86 -0.73 -5.87 -41.16
N GLU A 87 -0.48 -4.61 -40.80
CA GLU A 87 -0.02 -4.21 -39.46
C GLU A 87 -0.79 -2.98 -38.99
N GLN A 88 -1.18 -2.96 -37.72
CA GLN A 88 -1.85 -1.82 -37.11
C GLN A 88 -1.27 -1.50 -35.73
N LEU A 89 -1.06 -0.21 -35.47
CA LEU A 89 -0.70 0.30 -34.16
C LEU A 89 -1.96 0.76 -33.42
N LEU A 90 -2.15 0.30 -32.19
CA LEU A 90 -3.32 0.69 -31.40
C LEU A 90 -3.16 2.11 -30.87
N ARG A 91 -3.90 3.05 -31.47
CA ARG A 91 -3.90 4.49 -31.17
C ARG A 91 -5.25 4.99 -30.68
N GLY A 92 -5.23 6.05 -29.89
CA GLY A 92 -6.42 6.65 -29.26
C GLY A 92 -6.03 7.86 -28.41
N PRO A 93 -6.93 8.40 -27.57
CA PRO A 93 -6.64 9.59 -26.80
C PRO A 93 -5.43 9.38 -25.85
N PRO A 94 -4.50 10.36 -25.76
CA PRO A 94 -3.42 10.32 -24.79
C PRO A 94 -3.92 10.09 -23.36
N PHE A 95 -3.19 9.28 -22.59
CA PHE A 95 -3.50 8.96 -21.19
C PHE A 95 -4.87 8.32 -20.94
N SER A 96 -5.57 7.81 -21.97
CA SER A 96 -6.79 7.04 -21.76
C SER A 96 -6.47 5.59 -21.40
N GLN A 97 -7.38 4.94 -20.67
CA GLN A 97 -7.33 3.50 -20.46
C GLN A 97 -7.84 2.79 -21.71
N VAL A 98 -7.23 1.65 -22.04
CA VAL A 98 -7.74 0.70 -23.02
C VAL A 98 -7.84 -0.69 -22.39
N VAL A 99 -8.96 -1.38 -22.59
CA VAL A 99 -9.13 -2.77 -22.17
C VAL A 99 -8.83 -3.69 -23.34
N LEU A 100 -7.86 -4.59 -23.18
CA LEU A 100 -7.46 -5.56 -24.18
C LEU A 100 -7.99 -6.94 -23.78
N GLY A 101 -8.76 -7.59 -24.65
CA GLY A 101 -9.12 -9.00 -24.53
C GLY A 101 -8.14 -9.84 -25.34
N VAL A 102 -7.23 -10.56 -24.67
CA VAL A 102 -6.20 -11.38 -25.29
C VAL A 102 -6.42 -12.87 -24.99
N LYS A 103 -6.17 -13.71 -25.98
CA LYS A 103 -6.12 -15.17 -25.85
C LYS A 103 -4.67 -15.63 -26.02
N SER A 104 -4.16 -16.34 -25.02
CA SER A 104 -2.77 -16.79 -25.09
C SER A 104 -2.59 -17.84 -26.18
N SER A 105 -1.52 -17.70 -26.96
CA SER A 105 -1.16 -18.71 -27.96
C SER A 105 -0.72 -19.98 -27.23
N LEU A 106 -1.52 -21.04 -27.36
CA LEU A 106 -1.34 -22.37 -26.76
C LEU A 106 0.02 -23.06 -27.05
N ALA A 107 0.92 -22.45 -27.82
CA ALA A 107 2.23 -22.99 -28.17
C ALA A 107 3.29 -22.90 -27.04
N ARG A 108 2.95 -22.40 -25.84
CA ARG A 108 3.82 -22.49 -24.66
C ARG A 108 3.72 -23.88 -23.99
N THR A 109 4.17 -24.93 -24.66
CA THR A 109 4.52 -26.19 -24.00
C THR A 109 6.05 -26.28 -23.92
N SER A 110 6.57 -25.75 -22.81
CA SER A 110 7.88 -25.97 -22.18
C SER A 110 9.02 -26.61 -23.00
N ALA A 111 10.02 -25.80 -23.36
CA ALA A 111 11.41 -26.23 -23.46
C ALA A 111 12.19 -25.58 -22.28
N PRO A 112 12.90 -26.35 -21.42
CA PRO A 112 13.61 -25.79 -20.27
C PRO A 112 14.87 -25.04 -20.70
N SER A 113 15.09 -23.84 -20.16
CA SER A 113 16.32 -23.07 -20.39
C SER A 113 17.43 -23.51 -19.44
N GLU A 114 18.57 -23.86 -20.04
CA GLU A 114 19.82 -24.35 -19.44
C GLU A 114 20.63 -23.22 -18.77
N ARG A 115 20.12 -22.64 -17.68
CA ARG A 115 20.87 -21.73 -16.82
C ARG A 115 20.37 -21.85 -15.40
N ASP A 116 20.81 -22.87 -14.67
CA ASP A 116 20.84 -22.88 -13.19
C ASP A 116 21.62 -24.12 -12.73
N ALA A 117 22.95 -24.02 -12.80
CA ALA A 117 23.85 -25.00 -12.19
C ALA A 117 25.15 -24.30 -11.78
N LEU A 118 25.14 -23.59 -10.66
CA LEU A 118 26.28 -23.46 -9.74
C LEU A 118 25.89 -22.56 -8.56
N SER A 119 26.00 -23.08 -7.33
CA SER A 119 26.69 -22.45 -6.20
C SER A 119 26.03 -22.73 -4.84
N ASP A 120 26.34 -23.90 -4.29
CA ASP A 120 26.33 -24.12 -2.84
C ASP A 120 27.71 -23.77 -2.26
N LYS A 121 27.72 -23.03 -1.14
CA LYS A 121 28.68 -23.26 -0.05
C LYS A 121 28.31 -22.51 1.25
N ASP A 122 28.28 -23.30 2.31
CA ASP A 122 27.97 -22.99 3.70
C ASP A 122 28.93 -21.99 4.37
N THR A 123 28.43 -21.28 5.40
CA THR A 123 29.22 -20.99 6.62
C THR A 123 28.29 -20.77 7.82
N ALA A 124 28.46 -21.61 8.86
CA ALA A 124 27.77 -21.50 10.14
C ALA A 124 28.46 -20.51 11.08
N ILE A 125 27.69 -19.67 11.79
CA ILE A 125 28.17 -18.91 12.95
C ILE A 125 27.19 -19.10 14.12
N SER A 126 27.72 -19.70 15.19
CA SER A 126 27.09 -19.86 16.50
C SER A 126 27.17 -18.55 17.28
N THR A 127 26.09 -18.13 17.95
CA THR A 127 26.18 -17.06 18.95
C THR A 127 25.24 -17.32 20.13
N THR A 128 25.89 -17.55 21.27
CA THR A 128 25.36 -17.73 22.63
C THR A 128 24.59 -16.49 23.12
N LYS A 129 23.37 -16.67 23.62
CA LYS A 129 22.58 -15.60 24.30
C LYS A 129 22.72 -15.71 25.81
N GLN A 130 23.13 -14.60 26.42
CA GLN A 130 23.20 -14.37 27.86
C GLN A 130 21.91 -13.67 28.32
N ALA A 131 21.33 -14.15 29.42
CA ALA A 131 20.07 -13.66 29.99
C ALA A 131 20.30 -12.44 30.91
N VAL A 132 19.39 -11.46 30.83
CA VAL A 132 19.26 -10.36 31.81
C VAL A 132 17.78 -10.24 32.20
N PRO A 133 17.44 -10.22 33.50
CA PRO A 133 16.07 -10.05 33.96
C PRO A 133 15.80 -8.60 34.34
N GLU A 134 14.62 -8.05 34.01
CA GLU A 134 14.14 -6.87 34.73
C GLU A 134 12.61 -6.80 34.80
N LYS A 135 12.12 -6.87 36.05
CA LYS A 135 10.76 -6.60 36.47
C LYS A 135 10.65 -5.13 36.86
N THR A 136 9.70 -4.40 36.30
CA THR A 136 9.06 -3.27 37.00
C THR A 136 7.63 -3.12 36.50
N GLY A 137 6.69 -3.21 37.44
CA GLY A 137 5.26 -3.04 37.20
C GLY A 137 4.86 -1.57 37.33
N TYR A 138 4.02 -1.12 36.41
CA TYR A 138 3.27 0.13 36.58
C TYR A 138 1.83 -0.11 36.15
N VAL A 139 0.90 0.19 37.05
CA VAL A 139 -0.54 -0.01 36.92
C VAL A 139 -1.13 1.18 36.19
N ILE A 140 -1.82 0.94 35.06
CA ILE A 140 -2.75 1.90 34.46
C ILE A 140 -4.13 1.24 34.41
N SER A 141 -5.11 1.97 34.92
CA SER A 141 -6.50 1.61 35.12
C SER A 141 -7.30 1.51 33.81
N GLU A 142 -8.17 0.49 33.80
CA GLU A 142 -9.43 0.36 33.05
C GLU A 142 -9.38 0.37 31.51
N ALA A 143 -8.62 -0.57 30.95
CA ALA A 143 -8.98 -1.18 29.67
C ALA A 143 -9.87 -2.42 29.94
N THR A 144 -10.92 -2.58 29.14
CA THR A 144 -11.78 -3.76 29.06
C THR A 144 -10.93 -5.02 29.25
N LYS A 145 -11.27 -5.86 30.23
CA LYS A 145 -10.58 -7.12 30.56
C LYS A 145 -10.62 -8.05 29.34
N VAL A 146 -9.66 -7.88 28.43
CA VAL A 146 -9.38 -8.83 27.36
C VAL A 146 -8.88 -10.08 28.06
N GLU A 147 -9.71 -11.13 28.07
CA GLU A 147 -9.29 -12.47 28.52
C GLU A 147 -7.95 -12.81 27.85
N ALA A 148 -7.02 -13.34 28.65
CA ALA A 148 -5.71 -13.73 28.17
C ALA A 148 -5.85 -14.57 26.90
N PRO A 149 -5.13 -14.26 25.81
CA PRO A 149 -5.22 -15.02 24.58
C PRO A 149 -5.03 -16.52 24.88
N PRO A 150 -5.86 -17.41 24.29
CA PRO A 150 -5.69 -18.85 24.48
C PRO A 150 -4.24 -19.23 24.17
N GLU A 151 -3.61 -20.07 25.01
CA GLU A 151 -2.23 -20.55 24.82
C GLU A 151 -2.03 -21.01 23.37
N VAL A 152 -1.39 -20.15 22.57
CA VAL A 152 -1.08 -20.45 21.18
C VAL A 152 0.20 -21.27 21.22
N ASN A 153 0.13 -22.54 20.82
CA ASN A 153 1.30 -23.42 20.69
C ASN A 153 2.48 -22.66 20.07
N GLU A 154 3.57 -22.53 20.82
CA GLU A 154 4.74 -21.75 20.40
C GLU A 154 5.42 -22.30 19.14
N SER A 155 5.17 -23.57 18.80
CA SER A 155 5.70 -24.21 17.59
C SER A 155 5.13 -23.67 16.26
N LEU A 156 4.05 -22.89 16.30
CA LEU A 156 3.50 -22.26 15.09
C LEU A 156 4.32 -21.06 14.60
N PHE A 157 5.24 -20.54 15.42
CA PHE A 157 5.91 -19.28 15.14
C PHE A 157 7.24 -19.44 14.39
N ASP A 158 7.82 -20.64 14.37
CA ASP A 158 9.04 -20.93 13.62
C ASP A 158 8.75 -21.78 12.39
N VAL A 159 7.89 -21.25 11.51
CA VAL A 159 7.51 -21.94 10.26
C VAL A 159 8.73 -22.24 9.39
N MET A 160 9.79 -21.44 9.50
CA MET A 160 11.05 -21.64 8.75
C MET A 160 11.82 -22.92 9.14
N SER A 161 11.51 -23.51 10.31
CA SER A 161 12.09 -24.78 10.77
C SER A 161 11.14 -25.96 10.65
N TRP A 162 9.95 -25.78 10.07
CA TRP A 162 9.01 -26.87 9.84
C TRP A 162 9.59 -27.86 8.85
N SER A 163 9.55 -29.14 9.25
CA SER A 163 9.76 -30.26 8.36
C SER A 163 8.57 -30.46 7.40
N THR A 164 8.75 -31.29 6.38
CA THR A 164 7.65 -31.74 5.51
C THR A 164 6.49 -32.31 6.32
N ASP A 165 6.79 -33.09 7.37
CA ASP A 165 5.76 -33.67 8.25
C ASP A 165 4.98 -32.60 9.02
N ASP A 166 5.65 -31.53 9.47
CA ASP A 166 4.98 -30.41 10.13
C ASP A 166 4.05 -29.64 9.17
N VAL A 167 4.47 -29.48 7.91
CA VAL A 167 3.64 -28.89 6.83
C VAL A 167 2.41 -29.77 6.57
N CYS A 168 2.58 -31.08 6.48
CA CYS A 168 1.51 -32.06 6.33
C CYS A 168 0.51 -32.01 7.51
N ILE A 169 1.01 -31.95 8.74
CA ILE A 169 0.18 -31.75 9.95
C ILE A 169 -0.58 -30.41 9.88
N TRP A 170 0.05 -29.36 9.36
CA TRP A 170 -0.62 -28.07 9.17
C TRP A 170 -1.71 -28.14 8.10
N LEU A 171 -1.47 -28.79 6.96
CA LEU A 171 -2.47 -29.01 5.89
C LEU A 171 -3.70 -29.74 6.41
N LYS A 172 -3.50 -30.87 7.11
CA LYS A 172 -4.56 -31.61 7.80
C LYS A 172 -5.38 -30.73 8.74
N LYS A 173 -4.72 -29.93 9.58
CA LYS A 173 -5.40 -29.00 10.50
C LYS A 173 -6.21 -27.93 9.77
N ARG A 174 -5.86 -27.61 8.52
CA ARG A 174 -6.55 -26.64 7.67
C ARG A 174 -7.63 -27.24 6.78
N GLY A 175 -7.79 -28.57 6.79
CA GLY A 175 -8.77 -29.31 5.97
C GLY A 175 -8.31 -29.46 4.53
N PHE A 176 -7.01 -29.70 4.33
CA PHE A 176 -6.39 -30.03 3.05
C PHE A 176 -5.64 -31.37 3.14
N GLU A 177 -6.21 -32.36 3.84
CA GLU A 177 -5.60 -33.70 3.93
C GLU A 177 -5.38 -34.36 2.56
N ASP A 178 -6.28 -34.15 1.59
CA ASP A 178 -6.15 -34.72 0.25
C ASP A 178 -4.91 -34.22 -0.51
N GLU A 179 -4.39 -33.05 -0.13
CA GLU A 179 -3.22 -32.44 -0.77
C GLU A 179 -1.91 -32.80 -0.04
N GLU A 180 -1.97 -33.58 1.04
CA GLU A 180 -0.80 -33.97 1.84
C GLU A 180 0.22 -34.77 1.03
N GLU A 181 -0.24 -35.79 0.28
CA GLU A 181 0.63 -36.65 -0.53
C GLU A 181 1.37 -35.84 -1.59
N ALA A 182 0.71 -34.84 -2.17
CA ALA A 182 1.30 -33.95 -3.17
C ALA A 182 2.43 -33.11 -2.56
N PHE A 183 2.22 -32.54 -1.36
CA PHE A 183 3.25 -31.78 -0.65
C PHE A 183 4.39 -32.66 -0.14
N GLN A 184 4.08 -33.87 0.32
CA GLN A 184 5.07 -34.83 0.79
C GLN A 184 5.94 -35.37 -0.36
N ALA A 185 5.34 -35.70 -1.50
CA ALA A 185 6.05 -36.21 -2.67
C ALA A 185 6.99 -35.18 -3.32
N ASN A 186 6.74 -33.89 -3.09
CA ASN A 186 7.57 -32.79 -3.56
C ASN A 186 8.48 -32.21 -2.45
N ASP A 187 8.61 -32.89 -1.31
CA ASP A 187 9.43 -32.48 -0.17
C ASP A 187 9.22 -31.01 0.27
N VAL A 188 7.96 -30.58 0.31
CA VAL A 188 7.61 -29.19 0.64
C VAL A 188 7.77 -28.95 2.14
N ASP A 189 8.93 -28.42 2.52
CA ASP A 189 9.22 -27.97 3.88
C ASP A 189 8.63 -26.57 4.18
N GLY A 190 8.82 -26.09 5.41
CA GLY A 190 8.34 -24.78 5.82
C GLY A 190 8.93 -23.59 5.05
N ARG A 191 10.17 -23.70 4.55
CA ARG A 191 10.83 -22.65 3.78
C ARG A 191 10.23 -22.56 2.37
N ILE A 192 10.01 -23.71 1.74
CA ILE A 192 9.38 -23.83 0.42
C ILE A 192 7.92 -23.37 0.53
N LEU A 193 7.18 -23.79 1.57
CA LEU A 193 5.80 -23.37 1.81
C LEU A 193 5.65 -21.83 1.85
N LEU A 194 6.60 -21.13 2.49
CA LEU A 194 6.60 -19.68 2.57
C LEU A 194 6.98 -18.99 1.25
N ARG A 195 7.55 -19.70 0.28
CA ARG A 195 7.90 -19.17 -1.05
C ARG A 195 6.91 -19.56 -2.16
N ILE A 196 6.17 -20.66 -1.98
CA ILE A 196 5.18 -21.15 -2.94
C ILE A 196 4.22 -20.06 -3.41
N CYS A 197 4.03 -19.98 -4.72
CA CYS A 197 3.06 -19.19 -5.44
C CYS A 197 1.93 -20.07 -5.98
N GLU A 198 0.87 -19.45 -6.53
CA GLU A 198 -0.29 -20.18 -7.06
C GLU A 198 0.08 -21.14 -8.21
N HIS A 199 1.05 -20.76 -9.05
CA HIS A 199 1.57 -21.62 -10.11
C HIS A 199 2.27 -22.87 -9.55
N ASP A 200 3.04 -22.73 -8.48
CA ASP A 200 3.75 -23.85 -7.86
C ASP A 200 2.76 -24.85 -7.26
N LEU A 201 1.66 -24.37 -6.69
CA LEU A 201 0.57 -25.26 -6.22
C LEU A 201 0.02 -26.12 -7.36
N PHE A 202 -0.10 -25.58 -8.57
CA PHE A 202 -0.53 -26.36 -9.73
C PHE A 202 0.52 -27.41 -10.11
N SER A 203 1.80 -27.05 -10.13
CA SER A 203 2.92 -27.95 -10.44
C SER A 203 3.07 -29.08 -9.43
N ILE A 204 2.78 -28.83 -8.15
CA ILE A 204 2.85 -29.82 -7.05
C ILE A 204 1.71 -30.85 -7.14
N GLY A 205 0.65 -30.58 -7.90
CA GLY A 205 -0.47 -31.50 -8.12
C GLY A 205 -1.84 -30.99 -7.68
N VAL A 206 -1.94 -29.77 -7.14
CA VAL A 206 -3.21 -29.18 -6.70
C VAL A 206 -3.97 -28.65 -7.91
N HIS A 207 -4.63 -29.52 -8.68
CA HIS A 207 -5.27 -29.14 -9.96
C HIS A 207 -6.61 -28.43 -9.81
N ALA A 208 -7.31 -28.60 -8.68
CA ALA A 208 -8.58 -27.92 -8.45
C ALA A 208 -8.38 -26.42 -8.17
N VAL A 209 -8.93 -25.56 -9.05
CA VAL A 209 -8.81 -24.09 -8.94
C VAL A 209 -9.32 -23.58 -7.59
N GLY A 210 -10.48 -24.08 -7.13
CA GLY A 210 -11.07 -23.67 -5.86
C GLY A 210 -10.17 -24.00 -4.66
N THR A 211 -9.54 -25.18 -4.68
CA THR A 211 -8.61 -25.62 -3.64
C THR A 211 -7.35 -24.77 -3.65
N ARG A 212 -6.74 -24.51 -4.81
CA ARG A 212 -5.57 -23.61 -4.93
C ARG A 212 -5.84 -22.23 -4.37
N VAL A 213 -6.98 -21.61 -4.72
CA VAL A 213 -7.33 -20.28 -4.22
C VAL A 213 -7.54 -20.28 -2.70
N ARG A 214 -8.15 -21.33 -2.14
CA ARG A 214 -8.36 -21.45 -0.68
C ARG A 214 -7.05 -21.70 0.05
N LEU A 215 -6.23 -22.62 -0.45
CA LEU A 215 -4.92 -22.96 0.11
C LEU A 215 -3.95 -21.77 0.02
N GLY A 216 -3.91 -21.08 -1.12
CA GLY A 216 -3.13 -19.87 -1.30
C GLY A 216 -3.46 -18.77 -0.28
N LYS A 217 -4.74 -18.59 0.08
CA LYS A 217 -5.14 -17.65 1.14
C LYS A 217 -4.65 -18.06 2.53
N GLU A 218 -4.72 -19.35 2.85
CA GLU A 218 -4.24 -19.88 4.14
C GLU A 218 -2.71 -19.82 4.24
N ILE A 219 -2.00 -20.09 3.13
CA ILE A 219 -0.55 -19.90 3.02
C ILE A 219 -0.20 -18.41 3.16
N GLU A 220 -0.90 -17.50 2.47
CA GLU A 220 -0.66 -16.05 2.59
C GLU A 220 -0.89 -15.56 4.02
N GLN A 221 -1.92 -16.06 4.71
CA GLN A 221 -2.13 -15.80 6.12
C GLN A 221 -0.98 -16.35 6.98
N LEU A 222 -0.50 -17.56 6.71
CA LEU A 222 0.64 -18.14 7.42
C LEU A 222 1.91 -17.31 7.20
N LYS A 223 2.21 -16.90 5.96
CA LYS A 223 3.33 -16.02 5.61
C LYS A 223 3.27 -14.73 6.42
N ARG A 224 2.09 -14.10 6.54
CA ARG A 224 1.93 -12.86 7.32
C ARG A 224 2.27 -13.00 8.79
N ILE A 225 2.02 -14.17 9.39
CA ILE A 225 2.33 -14.42 10.80
C ILE A 225 3.76 -14.89 10.99
N ALA A 226 4.25 -15.75 10.10
CA ALA A 226 5.60 -16.33 10.15
C ALA A 226 6.69 -15.31 9.82
N CYS A 227 6.47 -14.47 8.81
CA CYS A 227 7.45 -13.48 8.37
C CYS A 227 7.48 -12.23 9.25
N LYS A 228 6.60 -12.14 10.27
CA LYS A 228 6.52 -11.00 11.19
C LYS A 228 6.83 -11.29 12.65
N PRO A 229 7.96 -11.96 12.97
CA PRO A 229 8.27 -12.36 14.34
C PRO A 229 8.40 -11.15 15.28
N ARG A 230 8.92 -10.01 14.80
CA ARG A 230 9.11 -8.82 15.66
C ARG A 230 7.81 -8.08 15.92
N THR A 231 6.83 -8.21 15.04
CA THR A 231 5.51 -7.58 15.23
C THR A 231 4.84 -8.06 16.52
N ARG A 232 5.14 -9.29 16.96
CA ARG A 232 4.68 -9.84 18.24
C ARG A 232 5.25 -9.10 19.46
N GLU A 233 6.48 -8.63 19.36
CA GLU A 233 7.17 -7.92 20.43
C GLU A 233 6.80 -6.43 20.48
N LEU A 234 6.12 -5.93 19.45
CA LEU A 234 5.67 -4.54 19.40
C LEU A 234 4.64 -4.28 20.50
N ARG A 235 5.09 -3.58 21.54
CA ARG A 235 4.21 -3.00 22.54
C ARG A 235 3.77 -1.62 22.09
N VAL A 236 2.56 -1.23 22.46
CA VAL A 236 2.11 0.16 22.30
C VAL A 236 3.04 1.04 23.14
N LEU A 237 3.80 1.89 22.48
CA LEU A 237 4.79 2.76 23.12
C LEU A 237 4.09 3.75 24.06
N ASN A 238 4.72 4.02 25.21
CA ASN A 238 4.33 5.13 26.08
C ASN A 238 4.68 6.47 25.41
N TYR A 239 4.01 7.57 25.78
CA TYR A 239 4.26 8.90 25.19
C TYR A 239 5.75 9.30 25.09
N PRO A 240 6.58 9.20 26.15
CA PRO A 240 8.01 9.54 26.04
C PRO A 240 8.76 8.64 25.05
N GLN A 241 8.38 7.36 24.94
CA GLN A 241 8.98 6.44 23.98
C GLN A 241 8.55 6.75 22.55
N LYS A 242 7.32 7.21 22.32
CA LYS A 242 6.87 7.71 21.00
C LYS A 242 7.72 8.91 20.56
N LEU A 243 8.00 9.80 21.51
CA LEU A 243 8.80 11.01 21.30
C LEU A 243 10.26 10.65 20.99
N LEU A 244 10.87 9.74 21.76
CA LEU A 244 12.22 9.24 21.48
C LEU A 244 12.29 8.47 20.16
N GLY A 245 11.28 7.66 19.86
CA GLY A 245 11.17 6.90 18.61
C GLY A 245 11.13 7.82 17.39
N MET A 246 10.48 8.98 17.50
CA MET A 246 10.48 10.00 16.47
C MET A 246 11.90 10.50 16.17
N PHE A 247 12.65 10.92 17.20
CA PHE A 247 14.00 11.46 17.02
C PHE A 247 15.02 10.42 16.55
N THR A 248 14.88 9.18 17.03
CA THR A 248 15.78 8.08 16.67
C THR A 248 15.42 7.42 15.33
N LEU A 249 14.27 7.78 14.75
CA LEU A 249 13.65 7.08 13.63
C LEU A 249 13.57 5.57 13.87
N SER A 250 13.46 5.12 15.14
CA SER A 250 13.48 3.69 15.46
C SER A 250 12.26 2.96 14.87
N TRP A 251 11.17 3.69 14.63
CA TRP A 251 9.97 3.18 13.96
C TRP A 251 10.24 2.78 12.50
N THR A 252 11.20 3.40 11.81
CA THR A 252 11.59 2.99 10.44
C THR A 252 12.44 1.72 10.43
N ARG A 253 12.91 1.25 11.60
CA ARG A 253 13.59 -0.05 11.73
C ARG A 253 12.61 -1.19 11.98
N THR A 254 11.31 -0.90 12.02
CA THR A 254 10.26 -1.92 12.05
C THR A 254 9.92 -2.45 10.67
N ILE A 255 10.62 -2.00 9.62
CA ILE A 255 10.68 -2.67 8.33
C ILE A 255 11.39 -3.98 8.62
N GLU A 256 10.61 -5.04 8.80
CA GLU A 256 11.08 -6.35 8.40
C GLU A 256 11.28 -6.21 6.89
N LEU A 257 12.51 -5.89 6.49
CA LEU A 257 13.01 -5.98 5.13
C LEU A 257 12.94 -7.46 4.79
N VAL A 258 11.72 -7.90 4.55
CA VAL A 258 11.43 -9.17 3.94
C VAL A 258 12.12 -9.04 2.58
N GLU A 259 13.25 -9.76 2.42
CA GLU A 259 14.09 -9.88 1.22
C GLU A 259 13.32 -10.47 0.02
N ILE A 260 12.00 -10.25 -0.07
CA ILE A 260 11.22 -10.68 -1.20
C ILE A 260 11.22 -9.53 -2.20
N GLU A 261 12.35 -9.42 -2.92
CA GLU A 261 12.44 -8.66 -4.17
C GLU A 261 11.31 -9.04 -5.14
N GLU A 262 10.80 -10.28 -5.05
CA GLU A 262 9.72 -10.82 -5.86
C GLU A 262 8.29 -10.41 -5.41
N ALA A 263 8.06 -10.06 -4.14
CA ALA A 263 6.73 -9.65 -3.64
C ALA A 263 6.41 -8.20 -3.98
N LYS A 264 7.43 -7.40 -4.33
CA LYS A 264 7.26 -6.03 -4.79
C LYS A 264 6.52 -5.94 -6.13
N LEU A 265 6.59 -6.98 -6.98
CA LEU A 265 5.88 -6.98 -8.25
C LEU A 265 4.39 -7.30 -8.12
N ILE A 266 4.00 -8.17 -7.18
CA ILE A 266 2.65 -8.79 -7.23
C ILE A 266 1.59 -8.00 -6.45
N THR A 267 1.96 -7.10 -5.54
CA THR A 267 0.96 -6.38 -4.72
C THR A 267 1.19 -4.88 -4.59
N LYS A 268 1.29 -4.19 -5.73
CA LYS A 268 1.03 -2.74 -5.77
C LYS A 268 -0.46 -2.49 -5.50
N SER A 269 -0.84 -2.48 -4.22
CA SER A 269 -2.24 -2.24 -3.84
C SER A 269 -2.66 -0.84 -4.31
N SER A 270 -3.76 -0.76 -5.07
CA SER A 270 -4.28 0.50 -5.65
C SER A 270 -4.37 1.62 -4.61
N SER A 271 -4.77 1.27 -3.38
CA SER A 271 -4.89 2.23 -2.27
C SER A 271 -3.55 2.79 -1.81
N LYS A 272 -2.46 2.00 -1.79
CA LYS A 272 -1.13 2.53 -1.42
C LYS A 272 -0.67 3.54 -2.46
N VAL A 273 -0.92 3.28 -3.75
CA VAL A 273 -0.59 4.19 -4.85
C VAL A 273 -1.37 5.51 -4.75
N GLU A 274 -2.68 5.47 -4.50
CA GLU A 274 -3.50 6.68 -4.37
C GLU A 274 -3.03 7.58 -3.22
N TRP A 275 -2.80 7.03 -2.03
CA TRP A 275 -2.36 7.82 -0.87
C TRP A 275 -0.93 8.36 -1.00
N THR A 276 -0.01 7.55 -1.56
CA THR A 276 1.34 8.02 -1.84
C THR A 276 1.33 9.12 -2.89
N MET A 277 0.50 9.00 -3.93
CA MET A 277 0.34 10.03 -4.95
C MET A 277 -0.19 11.34 -4.36
N VAL A 278 -1.26 11.30 -3.56
CA VAL A 278 -1.83 12.51 -2.92
C VAL A 278 -0.82 13.19 -2.00
N ASN A 279 -0.15 12.44 -1.13
CA ASN A 279 0.87 13.01 -0.25
C ASN A 279 2.09 13.52 -1.05
N THR A 280 2.46 12.87 -2.15
CA THR A 280 3.54 13.35 -3.03
C THR A 280 3.16 14.69 -3.66
N GLN A 281 1.93 14.83 -4.15
CA GLN A 281 1.44 16.11 -4.68
C GLN A 281 1.47 17.20 -3.61
N ILE A 282 1.00 16.91 -2.38
CA ILE A 282 1.05 17.86 -1.26
C ILE A 282 2.51 18.24 -0.93
N ALA A 283 3.42 17.27 -0.89
CA ALA A 283 4.83 17.52 -0.61
C ALA A 283 5.48 18.41 -1.68
N VAL A 284 5.24 18.13 -2.96
CA VAL A 284 5.76 18.92 -4.08
C VAL A 284 5.19 20.34 -4.06
N VAL A 285 3.88 20.50 -3.92
CA VAL A 285 3.23 21.83 -3.85
C VAL A 285 3.76 22.61 -2.64
N SER A 286 3.89 21.97 -1.47
CA SER A 286 4.43 22.60 -0.26
C SER A 286 5.90 23.01 -0.44
N ALA A 287 6.71 22.19 -1.11
CA ALA A 287 8.12 22.51 -1.37
C ALA A 287 8.27 23.70 -2.33
N VAL A 288 7.47 23.76 -3.39
CA VAL A 288 7.46 24.91 -4.32
C VAL A 288 6.99 26.18 -3.61
N ALA A 289 5.91 26.09 -2.83
CA ALA A 289 5.41 27.21 -2.04
C ALA A 289 6.42 27.68 -0.97
N PHE A 290 7.15 26.74 -0.36
CA PHE A 290 8.25 27.04 0.54
C PHE A 290 9.36 27.83 -0.16
N ILE A 291 9.82 27.39 -1.34
CA ILE A 291 10.87 28.11 -2.09
C ILE A 291 10.41 29.54 -2.40
N PHE A 292 9.16 29.73 -2.82
CA PHE A 292 8.61 31.06 -3.10
C PHE A 292 8.55 31.94 -1.84
N ALA A 293 7.98 31.43 -0.74
CA ALA A 293 7.89 32.16 0.52
C ALA A 293 9.27 32.46 1.12
N TRP A 294 10.21 31.50 1.02
CA TRP A 294 11.59 31.69 1.43
C TRP A 294 12.29 32.73 0.58
N ASN A 295 12.05 32.77 -0.73
CA ASN A 295 12.62 33.78 -1.60
C ASN A 295 12.10 35.18 -1.25
N MET A 296 10.79 35.33 -0.98
CA MET A 296 10.22 36.59 -0.48
C MET A 296 10.83 36.99 0.85
N PHE A 297 10.96 36.05 1.79
CA PHE A 297 11.59 36.27 3.09
C PHE A 297 13.06 36.70 2.95
N TYR A 298 13.83 35.96 2.17
CA TYR A 298 15.24 36.20 1.91
C TYR A 298 15.44 37.57 1.27
N HIS A 299 14.71 37.89 0.20
CA HIS A 299 14.81 39.22 -0.43
C HIS A 299 14.27 40.36 0.44
N ALA A 300 13.35 40.11 1.36
CA ALA A 300 12.95 41.08 2.37
C ALA A 300 14.03 41.31 3.46
N SER A 301 14.94 40.36 3.63
CA SER A 301 15.98 40.38 4.67
C SER A 301 17.31 41.04 4.25
N TYR A 302 17.57 41.16 2.94
CA TYR A 302 18.79 41.81 2.46
C TYR A 302 18.71 43.32 2.67
N SER A 303 19.42 43.73 3.73
CA SER A 303 19.82 45.08 4.05
C SER A 303 20.88 45.57 3.04
N CYS A 304 20.87 46.86 2.74
CA CYS A 304 21.82 47.49 1.82
C CYS A 304 23.27 47.34 2.28
N PHE A 305 24.19 47.09 1.34
CA PHE A 305 25.61 47.22 1.61
C PHE A 305 26.00 48.68 1.39
N CYS A 306 26.43 49.34 2.46
CA CYS A 306 27.03 50.66 2.39
C CYS A 306 28.54 50.51 2.33
N ASP A 307 29.17 51.21 1.38
CA ASP A 307 30.62 51.38 1.39
C ASP A 307 31.04 52.06 2.72
N PRO A 308 32.15 51.67 3.39
CA PRO A 308 32.64 52.32 4.62
C PRO A 308 32.82 53.84 4.55
N SER A 309 32.84 54.44 3.35
CA SER A 309 32.81 55.89 3.14
C SER A 309 31.45 56.53 3.50
N GLY A 310 30.38 55.74 3.56
CA GLY A 310 29.02 56.19 3.88
C GLY A 310 28.30 56.92 2.74
N ILE A 311 28.90 57.01 1.54
CA ILE A 311 28.40 57.87 0.46
C ILE A 311 27.46 57.12 -0.50
N ASP A 312 27.72 55.83 -0.76
CA ASP A 312 26.87 55.02 -1.66
C ASP A 312 26.44 53.70 -0.98
N CYS A 313 25.15 53.62 -0.62
CA CYS A 313 24.52 52.37 -0.21
C CYS A 313 23.84 51.74 -1.42
N TRP A 314 24.35 50.59 -1.87
CA TRP A 314 23.73 49.83 -2.94
C TRP A 314 22.72 48.88 -2.30
N CYS A 315 21.44 49.24 -2.41
CA CYS A 315 20.33 48.36 -2.08
C CYS A 315 19.96 47.59 -3.36
N LEU A 316 20.13 46.27 -3.39
CA LEU A 316 19.39 45.46 -4.35
C LEU A 316 17.91 45.50 -3.91
N GLN A 317 17.12 46.40 -4.48
CA GLN A 317 15.67 46.49 -4.27
C GLN A 317 14.99 45.23 -4.84
N GLY A 318 14.92 44.15 -4.05
CA GLY A 318 14.04 43.04 -4.35
C GLY A 318 12.56 43.45 -4.28
N PHE A 319 12.25 44.42 -3.41
CA PHE A 319 10.96 45.08 -3.29
C PHE A 319 11.19 46.52 -2.82
N ASP A 320 10.74 47.54 -3.57
CA ASP A 320 10.93 48.97 -3.27
C ASP A 320 10.07 49.43 -2.06
N MET A 321 10.40 48.93 -0.87
CA MET A 321 9.71 49.25 0.39
C MET A 321 10.58 50.20 1.20
N GLN A 322 10.47 51.52 0.94
CA GLN A 322 11.23 52.54 1.66
C GLN A 322 10.87 52.68 3.15
N ASN A 323 9.71 52.14 3.57
CA ASN A 323 9.26 52.21 4.96
C ASN A 323 9.68 50.96 5.75
N LYS A 324 10.46 51.17 6.84
CA LYS A 324 10.89 50.13 7.78
C LYS A 324 9.71 49.32 8.36
N GLU A 325 8.56 49.96 8.54
CA GLU A 325 7.38 49.32 9.12
C GLU A 325 6.71 48.34 8.14
N THR A 326 6.64 48.68 6.86
CA THR A 326 6.06 47.78 5.85
C THR A 326 6.99 46.61 5.55
N GLY A 327 8.30 46.85 5.57
CA GLY A 327 9.32 45.80 5.42
C GLY A 327 9.24 44.75 6.53
N SER A 328 8.98 45.14 7.77
CA SER A 328 8.89 44.19 8.89
C SER A 328 7.69 43.26 8.80
N ILE A 329 6.54 43.73 8.32
CA ILE A 329 5.35 42.90 8.04
C ILE A 329 5.69 41.87 6.96
N LEU A 330 6.26 42.34 5.84
CA LEU A 330 6.61 41.48 4.71
C LEU A 330 7.57 40.38 5.18
N TYR A 331 8.59 40.74 5.95
CA TYR A 331 9.56 39.81 6.53
C TYR A 331 8.90 38.80 7.48
N CYS A 332 8.13 39.25 8.47
CA CYS A 332 7.54 38.36 9.49
C CYS A 332 6.54 37.37 8.90
N PHE A 333 5.62 37.84 8.04
CA PHE A 333 4.60 36.99 7.45
C PHE A 333 5.18 36.03 6.40
N SER A 334 6.17 36.47 5.61
CA SER A 334 6.88 35.57 4.69
C SER A 334 7.67 34.50 5.44
N ALA A 335 8.29 34.84 6.58
CA ALA A 335 8.96 33.88 7.45
C ALA A 335 7.98 32.81 7.95
N VAL A 336 6.85 33.25 8.53
CA VAL A 336 5.78 32.37 9.01
C VAL A 336 5.28 31.45 7.89
N ALA A 337 4.97 32.01 6.73
CA ALA A 337 4.50 31.24 5.58
C ALA A 337 5.53 30.20 5.15
N ALA A 338 6.82 30.57 5.06
CA ALA A 338 7.90 29.65 4.74
C ALA A 338 7.98 28.51 5.76
N PHE A 339 7.95 28.81 7.06
CA PHE A 339 7.93 27.77 8.09
C PHE A 339 6.72 26.84 7.97
N CYS A 340 5.51 27.38 7.73
CA CYS A 340 4.31 26.57 7.54
C CYS A 340 4.43 25.63 6.33
N PHE A 341 4.92 26.12 5.19
CA PHE A 341 5.11 25.29 3.99
C PHE A 341 6.20 24.23 4.17
N MET A 342 7.31 24.57 4.83
CA MET A 342 8.36 23.60 5.18
C MET A 342 7.79 22.48 6.06
N TRP A 343 7.01 22.83 7.09
CA TRP A 343 6.35 21.85 7.95
C TRP A 343 5.31 21.00 7.22
N ALA A 344 4.52 21.60 6.33
CA ALA A 344 3.58 20.86 5.48
C ALA A 344 4.31 19.82 4.62
N ALA A 345 5.43 20.21 3.99
CA ALA A 345 6.27 19.31 3.20
C ALA A 345 6.87 18.18 4.05
N LEU A 346 7.46 18.50 5.20
CA LEU A 346 8.04 17.52 6.12
C LEU A 346 7.00 16.50 6.61
N LEU A 347 5.80 16.95 6.98
CA LEU A 347 4.72 16.07 7.43
C LEU A 347 4.17 15.21 6.29
N ALA A 348 4.08 15.74 5.07
CA ALA A 348 3.68 14.97 3.90
C ALA A 348 4.70 13.88 3.56
N VAL A 349 5.99 14.19 3.60
CA VAL A 349 7.07 13.19 3.43
C VAL A 349 7.02 12.15 4.54
N LEU A 350 6.82 12.56 5.79
CA LEU A 350 6.67 11.64 6.92
C LEU A 350 5.47 10.70 6.72
N HIS A 351 4.33 11.20 6.24
CA HIS A 351 3.18 10.37 5.89
C HIS A 351 3.52 9.36 4.78
N ILE A 352 4.25 9.76 3.73
CA ILE A 352 4.70 8.85 2.67
C ILE A 352 5.59 7.75 3.24
N MET A 353 6.57 8.12 4.08
CA MET A 353 7.45 7.16 4.74
C MET A 353 6.65 6.16 5.58
N ILE A 354 5.69 6.65 6.37
CA ILE A 354 4.81 5.81 7.19
C ILE A 354 3.95 4.87 6.33
N ILE A 355 3.38 5.36 5.22
CA ILE A 355 2.58 4.50 4.33
C ILE A 355 3.48 3.45 3.66
N ASN A 356 4.71 3.82 3.32
CA ASN A 356 5.68 2.90 2.74
C ASN A 356 6.15 1.84 3.74
N GLU A 357 6.27 2.21 5.01
CA GLU A 357 6.58 1.34 6.16
C GLU A 357 5.55 0.24 6.39
N MET A 358 4.30 0.46 5.99
CA MET A 358 3.26 -0.57 6.08
C MET A 358 3.50 -1.65 5.03
N SER A 359 3.67 -2.87 5.52
CA SER A 359 4.03 -4.05 4.74
C SER A 359 2.81 -4.70 4.09
N ASP A 360 1.65 -4.60 4.73
CA ASP A 360 0.42 -5.29 4.31
C ASP A 360 -0.75 -4.32 4.08
N LYS A 361 -1.64 -4.69 3.16
CA LYS A 361 -2.92 -4.02 2.89
C LYS A 361 -3.76 -3.88 4.15
N LEU A 362 -3.74 -4.90 5.02
CA LEU A 362 -4.55 -4.92 6.25
C LEU A 362 -4.03 -3.88 7.27
N GLU A 363 -2.71 -3.72 7.40
CA GLU A 363 -2.08 -2.66 8.20
C GLU A 363 -2.46 -1.27 7.67
N VAL A 364 -2.41 -1.08 6.35
CA VAL A 364 -2.83 0.17 5.69
C VAL A 364 -4.31 0.44 5.94
N GLN A 365 -5.19 -0.57 5.83
CA GLN A 365 -6.61 -0.42 6.10
C GLN A 365 -6.89 0.00 7.55
N TYR A 366 -6.22 -0.62 8.53
CA TYR A 366 -6.34 -0.22 9.93
C TYR A 366 -5.79 1.18 10.18
N MET A 367 -4.65 1.52 9.58
CA MET A 367 -4.10 2.87 9.67
C MET A 367 -5.09 3.88 9.11
N VAL A 368 -5.64 3.64 7.92
CA VAL A 368 -6.65 4.49 7.28
C VAL A 368 -7.90 4.57 8.16
N ALA A 369 -8.37 3.47 8.73
CA ALA A 369 -9.51 3.47 9.64
C ALA A 369 -9.26 4.35 10.87
N ILE A 370 -8.12 4.17 11.55
CA ILE A 370 -7.73 4.96 12.73
C ILE A 370 -7.55 6.44 12.38
N CYS A 371 -6.86 6.73 11.27
CA CYS A 371 -6.66 8.08 10.75
C CYS A 371 -7.96 8.73 10.28
N SER A 372 -8.94 7.94 9.83
CA SER A 372 -10.23 8.45 9.36
C SER A 372 -11.21 8.77 10.48
N MET A 373 -11.11 8.05 11.61
CA MET A 373 -11.95 8.22 12.78
C MET A 373 -11.50 9.40 13.65
N LYS A 374 -10.20 9.70 13.70
CA LYS A 374 -9.67 10.86 14.39
C LYS A 374 -9.49 12.02 13.42
N LEU A 375 -9.76 13.24 13.88
CA LEU A 375 -9.70 14.53 13.17
C LEU A 375 -8.27 14.91 12.72
N SER A 376 -7.55 13.98 12.11
CA SER A 376 -6.17 14.11 11.62
C SER A 376 -6.07 14.01 10.10
N LYS A 377 -7.20 13.94 9.38
CA LYS A 377 -7.22 13.74 7.93
C LYS A 377 -6.38 14.75 7.16
N ASP A 378 -6.25 15.98 7.68
CA ASP A 378 -5.64 17.06 6.89
C ASP A 378 -4.50 17.76 7.61
N VAL A 379 -3.72 17.13 8.49
CA VAL A 379 -2.63 17.88 9.18
C VAL A 379 -1.67 18.57 8.20
N PRO A 380 -1.12 17.89 7.17
CA PRO A 380 -0.33 18.56 6.14
C PRO A 380 -1.14 19.63 5.38
N GLY A 381 -2.41 19.34 5.08
CA GLY A 381 -3.32 20.28 4.40
C GLY A 381 -3.60 21.55 5.22
N ILE A 382 -3.74 21.45 6.54
CA ILE A 382 -3.95 22.56 7.46
C ILE A 382 -2.71 23.46 7.45
N PHE A 383 -1.50 22.88 7.52
CA PHE A 383 -0.27 23.68 7.44
C PHE A 383 -0.09 24.33 6.07
N LEU A 384 -0.49 23.65 4.99
CA LEU A 384 -0.51 24.22 3.64
C LEU A 384 -1.49 25.41 3.54
N VAL A 385 -2.73 25.26 4.04
CA VAL A 385 -3.75 26.32 4.03
C VAL A 385 -3.33 27.49 4.92
N LEU A 386 -2.77 27.22 6.11
CA LEU A 386 -2.23 28.26 6.98
C LEU A 386 -1.08 29.00 6.30
N GLY A 387 -0.12 28.27 5.70
CA GLY A 387 0.98 28.87 4.95
C GLY A 387 0.47 29.76 3.81
N ALA A 388 -0.54 29.31 3.06
CA ALA A 388 -1.18 30.09 2.01
C ALA A 388 -1.87 31.34 2.56
N ALA A 389 -2.60 31.24 3.68
CA ALA A 389 -3.23 32.39 4.33
C ALA A 389 -2.18 33.44 4.76
N PHE A 390 -1.07 33.00 5.35
CA PHE A 390 0.02 33.89 5.75
C PHE A 390 0.79 34.48 4.56
N LEU A 391 0.92 33.77 3.44
CA LEU A 391 1.54 34.28 2.21
C LEU A 391 0.68 35.34 1.51
N ASN A 392 -0.65 35.30 1.66
CA ASN A 392 -1.52 36.32 1.08
C ASN A 392 -1.35 37.70 1.75
N VAL A 393 -0.98 37.74 3.03
CA VAL A 393 -0.74 39.00 3.77
C VAL A 393 0.37 39.85 3.14
N PRO A 394 1.59 39.35 2.89
CA PRO A 394 2.66 40.13 2.26
C PRO A 394 2.32 40.50 0.82
N ILE A 395 1.65 39.62 0.05
CA ILE A 395 1.20 39.91 -1.32
C ILE A 395 0.18 41.07 -1.33
N PHE A 396 -0.82 41.01 -0.46
CA PHE A 396 -1.85 42.05 -0.36
C PHE A 396 -1.28 43.37 0.16
N THR A 397 -0.38 43.30 1.14
CA THR A 397 0.37 44.45 1.65
C THR A 397 1.15 45.10 0.51
N TYR A 398 1.94 44.32 -0.23
CA TYR A 398 2.67 44.81 -1.40
C TYR A 398 1.75 45.46 -2.44
N GLY A 399 0.62 44.84 -2.78
CA GLY A 399 -0.35 45.41 -3.73
C GLY A 399 -0.98 46.74 -3.29
N ILE A 400 -1.32 46.87 -2.00
CA ILE A 400 -1.83 48.12 -1.42
C ILE A 400 -0.79 49.23 -1.53
N PHE A 401 0.47 48.93 -1.21
CA PHE A 401 1.52 49.93 -1.10
C PHE A 401 2.15 50.34 -2.44
N ASN A 402 2.22 49.44 -3.42
CA ASN A 402 2.94 49.71 -4.67
C ASN A 402 2.10 50.01 -5.91
N GLU A 403 0.89 49.47 -6.06
CA GLU A 403 0.20 49.63 -7.36
C GLU A 403 -1.26 50.11 -7.29
N TRP A 404 -2.06 49.82 -6.25
CA TRP A 404 -3.53 49.86 -6.43
C TRP A 404 -4.31 50.97 -5.73
N PHE A 405 -3.80 51.63 -4.67
CA PHE A 405 -4.67 52.51 -3.87
C PHE A 405 -4.14 53.89 -3.50
N GLY A 406 -2.88 54.22 -3.83
CA GLY A 406 -2.33 55.55 -3.48
C GLY A 406 -2.35 55.88 -1.98
N LEU A 407 -2.59 54.88 -1.12
CA LEU A 407 -2.75 55.01 0.33
C LEU A 407 -1.45 55.37 1.08
N ARG A 408 -0.35 55.54 0.34
CA ARG A 408 0.99 55.87 0.85
C ARG A 408 0.96 57.10 1.78
N PHE A 409 0.06 58.05 1.54
CA PHE A 409 -0.03 59.30 2.31
C PHE A 409 -0.78 59.17 3.66
N ILE A 410 -1.73 58.22 3.78
CA ILE A 410 -2.57 58.10 4.98
C ILE A 410 -1.84 57.34 6.10
N LEU A 411 -0.96 56.40 5.76
CA LEU A 411 -0.29 55.54 6.74
C LEU A 411 1.03 56.11 7.28
N THR A 412 1.67 57.04 6.57
CA THR A 412 2.99 57.59 6.96
C THR A 412 2.96 58.54 8.16
N ASN A 413 1.78 58.99 8.63
CA ASN A 413 1.69 60.06 9.63
C ASN A 413 1.31 59.59 11.06
N SER A 414 1.23 58.29 11.30
CA SER A 414 0.76 57.75 12.59
C SER A 414 1.77 56.78 13.20
N SER A 415 2.54 57.27 14.17
CA SER A 415 3.45 56.45 15.00
C SER A 415 2.73 55.32 15.76
N VAL A 416 1.41 55.46 15.97
CA VAL A 416 0.57 54.47 16.65
C VAL A 416 0.34 53.23 15.78
N ILE A 417 0.19 53.41 14.46
CA ILE A 417 -0.07 52.30 13.53
C ILE A 417 1.17 51.41 13.40
N GLY A 418 2.38 51.99 13.35
CA GLY A 418 3.63 51.25 13.30
C GLY A 418 3.84 50.36 14.54
N GLN A 419 3.59 50.90 15.74
CA GLN A 419 3.70 50.14 16.99
C GLN A 419 2.67 49.01 17.08
N PHE A 420 1.41 49.27 16.71
CA PHE A 420 0.36 48.25 16.70
C PHE A 420 0.71 47.12 15.73
N THR A 421 1.19 47.47 14.53
CA THR A 421 1.52 46.51 13.48
C THR A 421 2.72 45.64 13.85
N SER A 422 3.76 46.25 14.43
CA SER A 422 4.91 45.53 14.99
C SER A 422 4.49 44.57 16.10
N GLY A 423 3.66 45.04 17.04
CA GLY A 423 3.10 44.21 18.12
C GLY A 423 2.28 43.01 17.59
N PHE A 424 1.46 43.23 16.58
CA PHE A 424 0.68 42.17 15.93
C PHE A 424 1.59 41.15 15.22
N CYS A 425 2.65 41.60 14.54
CA CYS A 425 3.62 40.70 13.91
C CYS A 425 4.33 39.79 14.92
N TYR A 426 4.79 40.35 16.04
CA TYR A 426 5.40 39.55 17.11
C TYR A 426 4.41 38.57 17.73
N PHE A 427 3.17 39.00 17.98
CA PHE A 427 2.12 38.13 18.47
C PHE A 427 1.82 36.98 17.50
N ALA A 428 1.69 37.26 16.20
CA ALA A 428 1.46 36.26 15.17
C ALA A 428 2.63 35.25 15.10
N LEU A 429 3.88 35.72 15.15
CA LEU A 429 5.07 34.87 15.19
C LEU A 429 5.07 33.95 16.42
N ILE A 430 4.74 34.49 17.60
CA ILE A 430 4.65 33.70 18.84
C ILE A 430 3.53 32.66 18.73
N CYS A 431 2.34 33.04 18.26
CA CYS A 431 1.22 32.12 18.09
C CYS A 431 1.54 31.01 17.09
N VAL A 432 2.17 31.33 15.96
CA VAL A 432 2.62 30.35 14.98
C VAL A 432 3.68 29.44 15.60
N GLY A 433 4.68 29.99 16.28
CA GLY A 433 5.70 29.20 16.99
C GLY A 433 5.09 28.22 17.99
N LEU A 434 4.11 28.67 18.77
CA LEU A 434 3.37 27.82 19.71
C LEU A 434 2.51 26.77 19.00
N LEU A 435 1.86 27.10 17.89
CA LEU A 435 1.10 26.13 17.08
C LEU A 435 2.02 25.08 16.45
N LEU A 436 3.19 25.48 15.98
CA LEU A 436 4.20 24.57 15.43
C LEU A 436 4.76 23.65 16.51
N LEU A 437 5.12 24.18 17.68
CA LEU A 437 5.54 23.38 18.82
C LEU A 437 4.43 22.44 19.26
N TRP A 438 3.20 22.92 19.38
CA TRP A 438 2.05 22.09 19.74
C TRP A 438 1.81 20.97 18.72
N GLY A 439 1.86 21.29 17.43
CA GLY A 439 1.75 20.32 16.35
C GLY A 439 2.86 19.27 16.42
N TYR A 440 4.11 19.71 16.60
CA TYR A 440 5.27 18.83 16.72
C TYR A 440 5.15 17.89 17.93
N TYR A 441 4.90 18.44 19.12
CA TYR A 441 4.85 17.66 20.36
C TYR A 441 3.62 16.75 20.42
N ASN A 442 2.44 17.19 19.96
CA ASN A 442 1.23 16.39 20.13
C ASN A 442 0.91 15.50 18.92
N ARG A 443 1.10 15.98 17.70
CA ARG A 443 0.65 15.26 16.50
C ARG A 443 1.65 14.21 16.05
N VAL A 444 2.94 14.55 16.01
CA VAL A 444 3.94 13.62 15.47
C VAL A 444 4.07 12.35 16.33
N PRO A 445 4.17 12.41 17.68
CA PRO A 445 4.14 11.21 18.51
C PRO A 445 2.82 10.44 18.40
N HIS A 446 1.69 11.13 18.21
CA HIS A 446 0.43 10.46 17.97
C HIS A 446 0.45 9.65 16.67
N PHE A 447 1.00 10.20 15.57
CA PHE A 447 1.16 9.46 14.31
C PHE A 447 2.02 8.21 14.48
N VAL A 448 3.18 8.32 15.13
CA VAL A 448 4.00 7.14 15.47
C VAL A 448 3.16 6.14 16.26
N GLY A 449 2.42 6.59 17.28
CA GLY A 449 1.52 5.73 18.04
C GLY A 449 0.46 5.03 17.18
N VAL A 450 -0.11 5.70 16.19
CA VAL A 450 -1.10 5.13 15.26
C VAL A 450 -0.48 4.04 14.41
N VAL A 451 0.77 4.19 13.96
CA VAL A 451 1.48 3.16 13.20
C VAL A 451 1.63 1.88 14.01
N TYR A 452 2.12 1.99 15.24
CA TYR A 452 2.25 0.83 16.13
C TYR A 452 0.89 0.20 16.45
N GLN A 453 -0.13 1.02 16.70
CA GLN A 453 -1.49 0.54 16.94
C GLN A 453 -2.07 -0.20 15.72
N ALA A 454 -1.86 0.31 14.51
CA ALA A 454 -2.32 -0.33 13.28
C ALA A 454 -1.61 -1.67 13.05
N LYS A 455 -0.28 -1.73 13.23
CA LYS A 455 0.49 -2.98 13.12
C LYS A 455 0.04 -4.02 14.16
N VAL A 456 -0.12 -3.62 15.42
CA VAL A 456 -0.59 -4.52 16.48
C VAL A 456 -2.03 -4.99 16.23
N ALA A 457 -2.92 -4.10 15.79
CA ALA A 457 -4.31 -4.46 15.48
C ALA A 457 -4.41 -5.42 14.30
N ALA A 458 -3.63 -5.19 13.23
CA ALA A 458 -3.56 -6.08 12.08
C ALA A 458 -3.08 -7.48 12.48
N TYR A 459 -2.00 -7.56 13.25
CA TYR A 459 -1.49 -8.83 13.77
C TYR A 459 -2.52 -9.56 14.65
N GLN A 460 -3.19 -8.84 15.55
CA GLN A 460 -4.25 -9.42 16.39
C GLN A 460 -5.41 -9.96 15.55
N GLN A 461 -5.80 -9.27 14.47
CA GLN A 461 -6.84 -9.76 13.57
C GLN A 461 -6.40 -11.03 12.85
N ASP A 462 -5.16 -11.12 12.37
CA ASP A 462 -4.65 -12.31 11.70
C ASP A 462 -4.61 -13.52 12.64
N VAL A 463 -4.16 -13.32 13.89
CA VAL A 463 -4.19 -14.35 14.94
C VAL A 463 -5.64 -14.78 15.26
N ALA A 464 -6.55 -13.82 15.36
CA ALA A 464 -7.96 -14.11 15.61
C ALA A 464 -8.60 -14.89 14.47
N GLN A 465 -8.32 -14.53 13.21
CA GLN A 465 -8.79 -15.26 12.04
C GLN A 465 -8.25 -16.69 12.00
N MET A 466 -6.97 -16.91 12.31
CA MET A 466 -6.40 -18.25 12.43
C MET A 466 -7.11 -19.08 13.50
N SER A 467 -7.41 -18.47 14.65
CA SER A 467 -8.14 -19.16 15.72
C SER A 467 -9.56 -19.55 15.31
N LYS A 468 -10.24 -18.70 14.52
CA LYS A 468 -11.58 -18.97 13.98
C LYS A 468 -11.57 -20.09 12.95
N SER A 469 -10.63 -20.06 12.00
CA SER A 469 -10.43 -21.13 11.01
C SER A 469 -10.22 -22.49 11.70
N LYS A 470 -9.39 -22.53 12.76
CA LYS A 470 -9.23 -23.74 13.59
C LYS A 470 -10.53 -24.22 14.25
N ARG A 471 -11.37 -23.32 14.78
CA ARG A 471 -12.65 -23.68 15.40
C ARG A 471 -13.65 -24.19 14.37
N GLN A 472 -13.72 -23.55 13.20
CA GLN A 472 -14.59 -23.95 12.12
C GLN A 472 -14.22 -25.35 11.60
N ASN A 473 -12.93 -25.61 11.38
CA ASN A 473 -12.48 -26.95 10.97
C ASN A 473 -12.82 -28.02 12.01
N ARG A 474 -12.64 -27.75 13.31
CA ARG A 474 -13.07 -28.69 14.37
C ARG A 474 -14.57 -28.96 14.34
N GLN A 475 -15.39 -27.95 14.07
CA GLN A 475 -16.85 -28.13 13.96
C GLN A 475 -17.22 -28.96 12.72
N THR A 476 -16.55 -28.74 11.59
CA THR A 476 -16.76 -29.53 10.38
C THR A 476 -16.40 -31.00 10.60
N SER A 477 -15.20 -31.28 11.14
CA SER A 477 -14.78 -32.64 11.44
C SER A 477 -15.72 -33.33 12.44
N GLN A 478 -16.20 -32.62 13.47
CA GLN A 478 -17.20 -33.18 14.40
C GLN A 478 -18.53 -33.49 13.71
N SER A 479 -18.98 -32.64 12.78
CA SER A 479 -20.21 -32.86 12.04
C SER A 479 -20.12 -34.04 11.07
N GLU A 480 -18.94 -34.29 10.49
CA GLU A 480 -18.69 -35.43 9.61
C GLU A 480 -18.65 -36.73 10.40
N VAL A 481 -17.93 -36.76 11.53
CA VAL A 481 -17.93 -37.92 12.43
C VAL A 481 -19.35 -38.23 12.94
N MET A 482 -20.14 -37.19 13.25
CA MET A 482 -21.53 -37.39 13.69
C MET A 482 -22.41 -37.96 12.57
N LYS A 483 -22.24 -37.48 11.32
CA LYS A 483 -22.94 -38.04 10.15
C LYS A 483 -22.54 -39.49 9.86
N GLU A 484 -21.26 -39.82 9.95
CA GLU A 484 -20.79 -41.21 9.79
C GLU A 484 -21.36 -42.11 10.88
N THR A 485 -21.38 -41.63 12.13
CA THR A 485 -21.98 -42.36 13.25
C THR A 485 -23.48 -42.56 13.06
N GLU A 486 -24.20 -41.54 12.56
CA GLU A 486 -25.63 -41.64 12.24
C GLU A 486 -25.89 -42.58 11.05
N MET A 487 -25.07 -42.56 10.00
CA MET A 487 -25.15 -43.49 8.88
C MET A 487 -24.89 -44.93 9.32
N PHE A 488 -23.88 -45.14 10.18
CA PHE A 488 -23.61 -46.45 10.77
C PHE A 488 -24.79 -46.94 11.61
N ARG A 489 -25.34 -46.09 12.48
CA ARG A 489 -26.52 -46.41 13.30
C ARG A 489 -27.78 -46.69 12.46
N ALA A 490 -27.98 -45.94 11.38
CA ALA A 490 -29.08 -46.16 10.44
C ALA A 490 -28.91 -47.47 9.65
N SER A 491 -27.68 -47.91 9.40
CA SER A 491 -27.40 -49.20 8.76
C SER A 491 -27.69 -50.39 9.68
N GLU A 492 -27.42 -50.28 10.99
CA GLU A 492 -27.77 -51.30 11.99
C GLU A 492 -29.29 -51.41 12.23
N MET A 493 -30.02 -50.31 12.12
CA MET A 493 -31.48 -50.29 12.31
C MET A 493 -32.28 -50.78 11.11
N ARG A 494 -31.66 -51.18 9.99
CA ARG A 494 -32.41 -51.89 8.94
C ARG A 494 -32.84 -53.25 9.49
N PRO A 495 -34.14 -53.47 9.75
CA PRO A 495 -34.60 -54.77 10.23
C PRO A 495 -34.20 -55.81 9.19
N SER A 496 -33.62 -56.93 9.64
CA SER A 496 -33.45 -58.08 8.77
C SER A 496 -34.84 -58.47 8.28
N SER A 497 -35.21 -58.02 7.08
CA SER A 497 -36.45 -58.41 6.44
C SER A 497 -36.38 -59.92 6.34
N GLY A 498 -37.17 -60.58 7.17
CA GLY A 498 -37.17 -62.02 7.34
C GLY A 498 -37.18 -62.68 5.97
N ARG A 499 -36.19 -63.55 5.78
CA ARG A 499 -36.20 -64.59 4.77
C ARG A 499 -37.42 -65.47 5.07
N SER A 500 -38.60 -65.05 4.63
CA SER A 500 -39.80 -65.85 4.71
C SER A 500 -39.59 -67.06 3.81
N SER A 501 -39.59 -68.21 4.48
CA SER A 501 -39.71 -69.54 3.92
C SER A 501 -40.88 -69.62 2.93
N GLU A 502 -40.63 -69.99 1.67
CA GLU A 502 -41.68 -70.48 0.78
C GLU A 502 -41.24 -71.75 0.03
N LYS A 503 -41.52 -72.86 0.72
CA LYS A 503 -42.14 -74.12 0.27
C LYS A 503 -41.72 -74.75 -1.07
N VAL A 504 -41.01 -75.87 -0.90
CA VAL A 504 -41.20 -77.19 -1.55
C VAL A 504 -42.57 -77.34 -2.26
N PHE A 505 -42.54 -77.61 -3.56
CA PHE A 505 -43.56 -78.44 -4.23
C PHE A 505 -42.88 -79.40 -5.20
N ALA A 506 -43.17 -80.69 -5.02
CA ALA A 506 -42.83 -81.79 -5.89
C ALA A 506 -43.89 -81.94 -6.99
N ALA A 507 -43.45 -82.16 -8.23
CA ALA A 507 -44.04 -83.03 -9.25
C ALA A 507 -43.04 -83.19 -10.39
#